data_AF-A0A2K4ZPD7-F1
#
_entry.id   AF-A0A2K4ZPD7-F1
#
_cell.length_a   1.000
_cell.length_b   1.000
_cell.length_c   1.000
_cell.angle_alpha   90.00
_cell.angle_beta   90.00
_cell.angle_gamma   90.00
#
_symmetry.space_group_name_H-M   'P 1'
#
loop_
_entity.id
_entity.type
_entity.pdbx_description
1 polymer ?
#
loop_
_entity_poly.entity_id
_entity_poly.type
_entity_poly.pdbx_seq_one_letter_code
_entity_poly.pdbx_strand_id
1 'polypeptide(L)'
;MQEDLEQRTVSVSIQAAKLSGRVLRSAIAAVLQKMEQERNTPKVGRNSMKRLTCKDPGANTIEVSGRIRSFERYARKHQVRYHIEKELGTDPPKWTVYFKANQADALTAAFKEYTQKDLARSARPSLLTQLHKFKELAQALGRDRVKNKEHGGPER
;
A
#
# COMPACT_ATOMS: atom_id res chain seq x y z
N MET A 1 -24.61 0.12 70.77
CA MET A 1 -23.94 -1.21 70.66
C MET A 1 -24.53 -2.03 69.51
N GLN A 2 -25.80 -2.45 69.56
CA GLN A 2 -26.42 -3.24 68.48
C GLN A 2 -26.80 -2.39 67.25
N GLU A 3 -27.33 -1.19 67.49
CA GLU A 3 -27.69 -0.22 66.45
C GLU A 3 -26.46 0.25 65.63
N ASP A 4 -25.29 0.37 66.26
CA ASP A 4 -24.03 0.71 65.60
C ASP A 4 -23.54 -0.39 64.65
N LEU A 5 -23.76 -1.66 65.00
CA LEU A 5 -23.38 -2.80 64.18
C LEU A 5 -24.28 -2.92 62.94
N GLU A 6 -25.56 -2.62 63.09
CA GLU A 6 -26.53 -2.60 61.98
C GLU A 6 -26.26 -1.43 61.03
N GLN A 7 -26.02 -0.23 61.56
CA GLN A 7 -25.64 0.93 60.73
C GLN A 7 -24.32 0.71 59.98
N ARG A 8 -23.32 0.10 60.63
CA ARG A 8 -22.05 -0.24 59.97
C ARG A 8 -22.26 -1.29 58.87
N THR A 9 -23.06 -2.31 59.10
CA THR A 9 -23.35 -3.36 58.10
C THR A 9 -24.09 -2.80 56.89
N VAL A 10 -25.08 -1.92 57.11
CA VAL A 10 -25.79 -1.22 56.03
C VAL A 10 -24.85 -0.26 55.28
N SER A 11 -23.96 0.44 55.98
CA SER A 11 -23.00 1.33 55.34
C SER A 11 -21.97 0.57 54.48
N VAL A 12 -21.50 -0.59 54.96
CA VAL A 12 -20.55 -1.46 54.25
C VAL A 12 -21.19 -2.08 53.02
N SER A 13 -22.46 -2.51 53.09
CA SER A 13 -23.17 -3.05 51.92
C SER A 13 -23.42 -1.97 50.85
N ILE A 14 -23.80 -0.75 51.25
CA ILE A 14 -23.94 0.40 50.34
C ILE A 14 -22.60 0.78 49.71
N GLN A 15 -21.51 0.77 50.48
CA GLN A 15 -20.16 1.06 49.97
C GLN A 15 -19.68 -0.03 49.00
N ALA A 16 -19.90 -1.31 49.33
CA ALA A 16 -19.56 -2.43 48.46
C ALA A 16 -20.36 -2.39 47.13
N ALA A 17 -21.64 -2.04 47.19
CA ALA A 17 -22.47 -1.86 45.99
C ALA A 17 -21.97 -0.68 45.13
N LYS A 18 -21.62 0.46 45.73
CA LYS A 18 -21.05 1.62 45.03
C LYS A 18 -19.68 1.32 44.40
N LEU A 19 -18.83 0.56 45.09
CA LEU A 19 -17.54 0.09 44.56
C LEU A 19 -17.76 -0.82 43.34
N SER A 20 -18.67 -1.78 43.46
CA SER A 20 -19.02 -2.73 42.39
C SER A 20 -19.59 -2.03 41.16
N GLY A 21 -20.47 -1.05 41.34
CA GLY A 21 -21.01 -0.24 40.25
C GLY A 21 -19.94 0.60 39.52
N ARG A 22 -18.96 1.15 40.26
CA ARG A 22 -17.83 1.89 39.66
C ARG A 22 -16.91 0.97 38.87
N VAL A 23 -16.60 -0.22 39.40
CA VAL A 23 -15.78 -1.22 38.70
C VAL A 23 -16.47 -1.70 37.42
N LEU A 24 -17.78 -1.98 37.48
CA LEU A 24 -18.56 -2.36 36.30
C LEU A 24 -18.57 -1.26 35.23
N ARG A 25 -18.78 0.01 35.63
CA ARG A 25 -18.72 1.15 34.72
C ARG A 25 -17.34 1.29 34.09
N SER A 26 -16.25 1.14 34.86
CA SER A 26 -14.90 1.19 34.30
C SER A 26 -14.61 0.03 33.35
N ALA A 27 -15.12 -1.17 33.64
CA ALA A 27 -14.95 -2.33 32.76
C ALA A 27 -15.68 -2.11 31.43
N ILE A 28 -16.92 -1.61 31.46
CA ILE A 28 -17.69 -1.28 30.25
C ILE A 28 -16.99 -0.18 29.45
N ALA A 29 -16.50 0.88 30.11
CA ALA A 29 -15.77 1.96 29.45
C ALA A 29 -14.47 1.45 28.80
N ALA A 30 -13.72 0.57 29.47
CA ALA A 30 -12.50 -0.02 28.92
C ALA A 30 -12.79 -0.90 27.69
N VAL A 31 -13.89 -1.66 27.71
CA VAL A 31 -14.32 -2.47 26.56
C VAL A 31 -14.71 -1.57 25.38
N LEU A 32 -15.48 -0.50 25.62
CA LEU A 32 -15.85 0.46 24.57
C LEU A 32 -14.62 1.16 23.98
N GLN A 33 -13.69 1.61 24.82
CA GLN A 33 -12.43 2.19 24.36
C GLN A 33 -11.62 1.20 23.52
N LYS A 34 -11.56 -0.08 23.91
CA LYS A 34 -10.87 -1.11 23.12
C LYS A 34 -11.54 -1.33 21.76
N MET A 35 -12.87 -1.35 21.72
CA MET A 35 -13.64 -1.44 20.47
C MET A 35 -13.42 -0.23 19.55
N GLU A 36 -13.38 0.98 20.10
CA GLU A 36 -13.06 2.20 19.36
C GLU A 36 -11.62 2.23 18.88
N GLN A 37 -10.67 1.76 19.71
CA GLN A 37 -9.26 1.65 19.37
C GLN A 37 -9.08 0.72 18.15
N GLU A 38 -9.69 -0.46 18.18
CA GLU A 38 -9.63 -1.41 17.07
C GLU A 38 -10.25 -0.83 15.79
N ARG A 39 -11.37 -0.11 15.91
CA ARG A 39 -11.98 0.60 14.77
C ARG A 39 -11.08 1.72 14.24
N ASN A 40 -10.38 2.46 15.08
CA ASN A 40 -9.60 3.62 14.67
C ASN A 40 -8.14 3.29 14.32
N THR A 41 -7.67 2.09 14.63
CA THR A 41 -6.33 1.65 14.24
C THR A 41 -6.20 1.54 12.71
N PRO A 42 -5.23 2.26 12.10
CA PRO A 42 -5.01 2.15 10.66
C PRO A 42 -4.35 0.81 10.33
N LYS A 43 -4.91 0.07 9.37
CA LYS A 43 -4.40 -1.22 8.90
C LYS A 43 -3.33 -1.02 7.83
N VAL A 44 -2.54 -2.04 7.51
CA VAL A 44 -1.60 -1.97 6.39
C VAL A 44 -2.37 -1.86 5.07
N GLY A 45 -1.94 -0.97 4.16
CA GLY A 45 -2.60 -0.74 2.87
C GLY A 45 -3.55 0.46 2.86
N ARG A 46 -4.68 0.33 2.13
CA ARG A 46 -5.63 1.43 1.91
C ARG A 46 -6.45 1.71 3.17
N ASN A 47 -6.43 2.96 3.64
CA ASN A 47 -7.23 3.44 4.76
C ASN A 47 -8.05 4.69 4.36
N SER A 48 -9.01 5.04 5.21
CA SER A 48 -9.67 6.35 5.18
C SER A 48 -8.73 7.42 5.75
N MET A 49 -8.81 8.65 5.24
CA MET A 49 -8.04 9.79 5.75
C MET A 49 -8.21 9.97 7.26
N LYS A 50 -9.45 9.86 7.78
CA LYS A 50 -9.73 9.94 9.23
C LYS A 50 -8.95 8.90 10.03
N ARG A 51 -8.83 7.66 9.53
CA ARG A 51 -8.07 6.59 10.22
C ARG A 51 -6.56 6.79 10.10
N LEU A 52 -6.10 7.43 9.03
CA LEU A 52 -4.70 7.72 8.80
C LEU A 52 -4.19 8.85 9.72
N THR A 53 -4.99 9.89 9.94
CA THR A 53 -4.63 11.07 10.74
C THR A 53 -5.12 11.01 12.19
N CYS A 54 -5.95 10.03 12.58
CA CYS A 54 -6.54 9.93 13.92
C CYS A 54 -5.52 9.94 15.06
N LYS A 55 -4.34 9.35 14.87
CA LYS A 55 -3.29 9.30 15.90
C LYS A 55 -2.23 10.37 15.75
N ASP A 56 -1.93 10.77 14.52
CA ASP A 56 -0.85 11.71 14.22
C ASP A 56 -1.32 12.64 13.09
N PRO A 57 -1.38 13.97 13.32
CA PRO A 57 -1.89 14.92 12.33
C PRO A 57 -0.95 15.18 11.15
N GLY A 58 0.23 14.55 11.10
CA GLY A 58 1.19 14.69 10.01
C GLY A 58 0.94 13.71 8.86
N ALA A 59 0.27 14.18 7.80
CA ALA A 59 0.15 13.48 6.53
C ALA A 59 1.05 14.14 5.47
N ASN A 60 1.87 13.32 4.81
CA ASN A 60 2.61 13.74 3.63
C ASN A 60 1.81 13.35 2.39
N THR A 61 1.95 14.17 1.34
CA THR A 61 1.18 14.03 0.10
C THR A 61 2.13 13.89 -1.07
N ILE A 62 1.87 12.91 -1.94
CA ILE A 62 2.53 12.80 -3.24
C ILE A 62 1.46 12.71 -4.31
N GLU A 63 1.64 13.53 -5.35
CA GLU A 63 0.82 13.51 -6.54
C GLU A 63 1.35 12.46 -7.52
N VAL A 64 0.47 11.56 -7.97
CA VAL A 64 0.82 10.53 -8.95
C VAL A 64 -0.10 10.64 -10.15
N SER A 65 0.51 10.74 -11.33
CA SER A 65 -0.21 10.68 -12.61
C SER A 65 -0.35 9.23 -13.08
N GLY A 66 -1.56 8.84 -13.50
CA GLY A 66 -1.78 7.57 -14.20
C GLY A 66 -2.07 6.34 -13.32
N ARG A 67 -1.37 5.22 -13.58
CA ARG A 67 -1.78 3.84 -13.19
C ARG A 67 -1.45 3.50 -11.72
N ILE A 68 -2.00 4.25 -10.77
CA ILE A 68 -1.75 4.07 -9.33
C ILE A 68 -2.27 2.73 -8.75
N ARG A 69 -3.24 2.07 -9.40
CA ARG A 69 -3.83 0.81 -8.87
C ARG A 69 -2.79 -0.30 -8.66
N SER A 70 -1.72 -0.32 -9.46
CA SER A 70 -0.63 -1.29 -9.33
C SER A 70 0.29 -1.03 -8.12
N PHE A 71 0.23 0.15 -7.51
CA PHE A 71 1.04 0.53 -6.35
C PHE A 71 0.64 -0.22 -5.07
N GLU A 72 -0.61 -0.68 -4.97
CA GLU A 72 -1.14 -1.37 -3.78
C GLU A 72 -0.30 -2.60 -3.38
N ARG A 73 0.20 -3.37 -4.36
CA ARG A 73 1.05 -4.54 -4.09
C ARG A 73 2.36 -4.15 -3.41
N TYR A 74 2.97 -3.05 -3.84
CA TYR A 74 4.24 -2.56 -3.29
C TYR A 74 4.02 -1.91 -1.93
N ALA A 75 2.94 -1.16 -1.77
CA ALA A 75 2.56 -0.58 -0.49
C ALA A 75 2.34 -1.65 0.58
N ARG A 76 1.69 -2.78 0.25
CA ARG A 76 1.54 -3.91 1.19
C ARG A 76 2.88 -4.55 1.57
N LYS A 77 3.79 -4.72 0.61
CA LYS A 77 5.13 -5.29 0.82
C LYS A 77 5.99 -4.45 1.77
N HIS A 78 5.92 -3.13 1.61
CA HIS A 78 6.64 -2.15 2.44
C HIS A 78 5.84 -1.65 3.64
N GLN A 79 4.71 -2.31 3.96
CA GLN A 79 3.82 -1.98 5.08
C GLN A 79 3.31 -0.52 5.13
N VAL A 80 3.23 0.12 3.97
CA VAL A 80 2.77 1.51 3.82
C VAL A 80 1.26 1.59 4.04
N ARG A 81 0.84 2.56 4.85
CA ARG A 81 -0.57 2.90 5.12
C ARG A 81 -0.87 4.18 4.36
N TYR A 82 -1.83 4.11 3.45
CA TYR A 82 -2.08 5.23 2.54
C TYR A 82 -3.57 5.45 2.31
N HIS A 83 -3.92 6.68 1.95
CA HIS A 83 -5.21 7.07 1.42
C HIS A 83 -5.02 7.53 -0.03
N ILE A 84 -5.96 7.20 -0.91
CA ILE A 84 -5.95 7.67 -2.30
C ILE A 84 -7.19 8.50 -2.50
N GLU A 85 -6.98 9.73 -2.93
CA GLU A 85 -8.00 10.63 -3.44
C GLU A 85 -7.86 10.75 -4.95
N LYS A 86 -8.98 10.80 -5.64
CA LYS A 86 -9.04 10.97 -7.10
C LYS A 86 -9.46 12.40 -7.35
N GLU A 87 -8.64 13.17 -8.05
CA GLU A 87 -9.05 14.44 -8.59
C GLU A 87 -9.83 14.17 -9.89
N LEU A 88 -11.11 14.52 -9.92
CA LEU A 88 -11.93 14.47 -11.12
C LEU A 88 -11.87 15.82 -11.83
N GLY A 89 -11.43 15.85 -13.09
CA GLY A 89 -11.34 17.10 -13.87
C GLY A 89 -10.13 17.18 -14.80
N THR A 90 -9.20 16.21 -14.73
CA THR A 90 -8.07 16.08 -15.66
C THR A 90 -8.15 14.74 -16.39
N ASP A 91 -8.01 14.78 -17.71
CA ASP A 91 -7.80 13.63 -18.57
C ASP A 91 -6.30 13.58 -18.92
N PRO A 92 -5.47 12.68 -18.35
CA PRO A 92 -5.76 11.54 -17.47
C PRO A 92 -5.95 11.90 -15.98
N PRO A 93 -6.69 11.08 -15.21
CA PRO A 93 -7.01 11.36 -13.81
C PRO A 93 -5.75 11.43 -12.94
N LYS A 94 -5.63 12.54 -12.21
CA LYS A 94 -4.60 12.75 -11.19
C LYS A 94 -5.03 12.08 -9.88
N TRP A 95 -4.09 11.38 -9.25
CA TRP A 95 -4.31 10.68 -7.99
C TRP A 95 -3.43 11.29 -6.91
N THR A 96 -4.03 11.63 -5.78
CA THR A 96 -3.32 12.17 -4.63
C THR A 96 -3.20 11.07 -3.59
N VAL A 97 -1.97 10.69 -3.26
CA VAL A 97 -1.68 9.66 -2.26
C VAL A 97 -1.25 10.33 -0.97
N TYR A 98 -2.05 10.17 0.08
CA TYR A 98 -1.72 10.61 1.42
C TYR A 98 -1.13 9.44 2.20
N PHE A 99 -0.07 9.69 2.95
CA PHE A 99 0.59 8.70 3.79
C PHE A 99 1.07 9.33 5.08
N LYS A 100 1.35 8.49 6.08
CA LYS A 100 1.79 8.96 7.38
C LYS A 100 3.23 9.49 7.29
N ALA A 101 3.54 10.58 8.00
CA ALA A 101 4.87 11.22 7.95
C ALA A 101 6.03 10.26 8.30
N ASN A 102 5.81 9.32 9.23
CA ASN A 102 6.81 8.32 9.62
C ASN A 102 7.04 7.21 8.57
N GLN A 103 6.34 7.24 7.43
CA GLN A 103 6.45 6.25 6.37
C GLN A 103 7.15 6.78 5.11
N ALA A 104 7.82 7.93 5.18
CA ALA A 104 8.50 8.54 4.05
C ALA A 104 9.50 7.57 3.39
N ASP A 105 10.40 6.94 4.17
CA ASP A 105 11.43 6.04 3.63
C ASP A 105 10.85 4.76 3.01
N ALA A 106 9.87 4.15 3.67
CA ALA A 106 9.19 2.96 3.18
C ALA A 106 8.43 3.23 1.89
N LEU A 107 7.85 4.43 1.77
CA LEU A 107 7.15 4.86 0.57
C LEU A 107 8.14 5.15 -0.56
N THR A 108 9.27 5.82 -0.30
CA THR A 108 10.34 6.01 -1.29
C THR A 108 10.88 4.66 -1.81
N ALA A 109 11.06 3.67 -0.93
CA ALA A 109 11.47 2.32 -1.32
C ALA A 109 10.41 1.62 -2.20
N ALA A 110 9.13 1.73 -1.84
CA ALA A 110 8.02 1.20 -2.65
C ALA A 110 7.94 1.87 -4.02
N PHE A 111 8.15 3.19 -4.08
CA PHE A 111 8.17 3.94 -5.34
C PHE A 111 9.36 3.55 -6.23
N LYS A 112 10.56 3.37 -5.66
CA LYS A 112 11.74 2.88 -6.40
C LYS A 112 11.47 1.51 -7.04
N GLU A 113 10.85 0.58 -6.31
CA GLU A 113 10.52 -0.75 -6.85
C GLU A 113 9.40 -0.67 -7.92
N TYR A 114 8.43 0.22 -7.72
CA TYR A 114 7.35 0.46 -8.68
C TYR A 114 7.89 1.03 -10.00
N THR A 115 8.71 2.08 -9.96
CA THR A 115 9.28 2.72 -11.16
C THR A 115 10.22 1.78 -11.89
N GLN A 116 11.05 0.98 -11.20
CA GLN A 116 11.91 0.00 -11.83
C GLN A 116 11.11 -1.03 -12.64
N LYS A 117 9.97 -1.50 -12.13
CA LYS A 117 9.12 -2.46 -12.83
C LYS A 117 8.27 -1.83 -13.93
N ASP A 118 7.89 -0.56 -13.78
CA ASP A 118 7.17 0.17 -14.83
C ASP A 118 8.09 0.48 -16.02
N LEU A 119 9.33 0.94 -15.76
CA LEU A 119 10.40 1.07 -16.76
C LEU A 119 10.73 -0.27 -17.43
N ALA A 120 10.88 -1.36 -16.66
CA ALA A 120 11.11 -2.69 -17.24
C ALA A 120 9.92 -3.18 -18.07
N ARG A 121 8.69 -2.76 -17.75
CA ARG A 121 7.49 -3.10 -18.53
C ARG A 121 7.38 -2.24 -19.79
N SER A 122 7.74 -0.96 -19.76
CA SER A 122 7.79 -0.13 -20.97
C SER A 122 8.93 -0.56 -21.90
N ALA A 123 10.07 -0.97 -21.33
CA ALA A 123 11.23 -1.45 -22.08
C ALA A 123 11.08 -2.90 -22.60
N ARG A 124 10.05 -3.64 -22.17
CA ARG A 124 9.79 -5.01 -22.67
C ARG A 124 9.40 -4.94 -24.15
N PRO A 125 10.22 -5.49 -25.07
CA PRO A 125 9.88 -5.48 -26.48
C PRO A 125 8.61 -6.32 -26.70
N SER A 126 7.69 -5.82 -27.51
CA SER A 126 6.49 -6.58 -27.88
C SER A 126 6.86 -7.86 -28.64
N LEU A 127 6.02 -8.89 -28.58
CA LEU A 127 6.24 -10.14 -29.33
C LEU A 127 6.40 -9.88 -30.84
N LEU A 128 5.65 -8.92 -31.40
CA LEU A 128 5.79 -8.48 -32.79
C LEU A 128 7.16 -7.88 -33.04
N THR A 129 7.63 -6.98 -32.16
CA THR A 129 8.97 -6.40 -32.26
C THR A 129 10.07 -7.45 -32.13
N GLN A 130 9.88 -8.48 -31.29
CA GLN A 130 10.80 -9.62 -31.21
C GLN A 130 10.79 -10.44 -32.50
N LEU A 131 9.62 -10.76 -33.06
CA LEU A 131 9.51 -11.46 -34.35
C LEU A 131 10.13 -10.66 -35.49
N HIS A 132 9.97 -9.33 -35.50
CA HIS A 132 10.62 -8.47 -36.50
C HIS A 132 12.15 -8.53 -36.37
N LYS A 133 12.68 -8.46 -35.15
CA LYS A 133 14.12 -8.65 -34.89
C LYS A 133 14.61 -10.03 -35.33
N PHE A 134 13.86 -11.09 -35.04
CA PHE A 134 14.21 -12.45 -35.50
C PHE A 134 14.15 -12.58 -37.02
N LYS A 135 13.17 -11.95 -37.68
CA LYS A 135 13.08 -11.88 -39.14
C LYS A 135 14.28 -11.13 -39.74
N GLU A 136 14.66 -9.99 -39.17
CA GLU A 136 15.84 -9.22 -39.61
C GLU A 136 17.13 -9.99 -39.39
N LEU A 137 17.31 -10.64 -38.24
CA LEU A 137 18.47 -11.48 -37.95
C LEU A 137 18.54 -12.69 -38.89
N ALA A 138 17.42 -13.35 -39.18
CA ALA A 138 17.35 -14.46 -40.12
C ALA A 138 17.60 -14.01 -41.57
N GLN A 139 17.15 -12.81 -41.95
CA GLN A 139 17.43 -12.22 -43.26
C GLN A 139 18.90 -11.78 -43.41
N ALA A 140 19.52 -11.28 -42.34
CA ALA A 140 20.94 -10.95 -42.32
C ALA A 140 21.80 -12.22 -42.44
N LEU A 141 21.49 -13.28 -41.67
CA LEU A 141 22.16 -14.59 -41.80
C LEU A 141 21.91 -15.23 -43.18
N GLY A 142 20.71 -15.10 -43.74
CA GLY A 142 20.36 -15.65 -45.05
C GLY A 142 21.02 -14.94 -46.24
N ARG A 143 21.41 -13.67 -46.07
CA ARG A 143 22.14 -12.88 -47.09
C ARG A 143 23.63 -13.19 -47.14
N ASP A 144 24.19 -13.74 -46.06
CA ASP A 144 25.62 -14.06 -45.93
C ASP A 144 25.97 -15.48 -46.40
N ARG A 145 25.06 -16.16 -47.11
CA ARG A 145 25.44 -17.31 -47.96
C ARG A 145 26.07 -16.79 -49.23
N VAL A 146 27.32 -16.36 -49.08
CA VAL A 146 28.41 -16.35 -50.04
C VAL A 146 28.02 -17.00 -51.37
N LYS A 147 27.68 -16.15 -52.35
CA LYS A 147 27.73 -16.50 -53.77
C LYS A 147 29.20 -16.61 -54.17
N ASN A 148 29.87 -17.70 -53.79
CA ASN A 148 31.11 -18.09 -54.46
C ASN A 148 30.72 -18.71 -55.79
N LYS A 149 30.49 -17.85 -56.77
CA LYS A 149 30.31 -18.20 -58.17
C LYS A 149 31.59 -17.82 -58.90
N GLU A 150 32.71 -18.43 -58.51
CA GLU A 150 33.92 -18.39 -59.32
C GLU A 150 33.73 -19.39 -60.47
N HIS A 151 33.26 -18.86 -61.60
CA HIS A 151 33.44 -19.50 -62.90
C HIS A 151 34.92 -19.42 -63.27
N GLY A 152 35.69 -20.45 -62.94
CA GLY A 152 36.93 -20.78 -63.64
C GLY A 152 36.57 -21.49 -64.93
N GLY A 153 36.56 -20.77 -66.05
CA GLY A 153 36.46 -21.36 -67.39
C GLY A 153 37.75 -22.11 -67.75
N PRO A 154 37.69 -23.13 -68.63
CA PRO A 154 38.87 -23.92 -68.98
C PRO A 154 39.82 -23.09 -69.84
N GLU A 155 41.04 -22.86 -69.35
CA GLU A 155 42.17 -22.51 -70.20
C GLU A 155 42.88 -23.78 -70.65
N ARG A 156 42.94 -23.95 -71.97
CA ARG A 156 43.75 -24.88 -72.80
C ARG A 156 43.11 -26.21 -73.21
#